data_AF-A0A3D9JML0-F1
#
_entry.id   AF-A0A3D9JML0-F1
#
_cell.length_a   1.000
_cell.length_b   1.000
_cell.length_c   1.000
_cell.angle_alpha   90.00
_cell.angle_beta   90.00
_cell.angle_gamma   90.00
#
_symmetry.space_group_name_H-M   'P 1'
#
loop_
_entity.id
_entity.type
_entity.pdbx_description
1 polymer ?
#
loop_
_entity_poly.entity_id
_entity_poly.type
_entity_poly.pdbx_seq_one_letter_code
_entity_poly.pdbx_strand_id
1 'polypeptide(L)'
;MNEFEPGWYAKLKGDPVNCRTFTAAHMERIQRQAAQSRELKTRRRQASQRKRMAAGAAVLVILFGLALNYGRLEKWVATRWSGDTQEQIPAGPSHEQQPPTETANEQQEKLIPVKLSTAFGVLKDALPFDVEQIRNVSLYDELEDKRIDIPREREYVVIQNLAWISLDAAKAESPDAGRTITLKVEAVDGIYTIPYNLEQNTVDLGNGSYYADDMLLLLVKGLAEPDTRLAEADRILEQARVELSEENSGKRDDSFSLDADRMLVGGKDFDEWQSQLLLFSQMQPFRFYDSVTEKVKMMGEYGGVDNLISLNSRLLFASDQYKTKDGVGVGLTKQEVLSKLGKPNLETETEWGYRTGDYIRFYLYFDAGVVKYMSITMPA
;
A
#
# COMPACT_ATOMS: atom_id res chain seq x y z
N MET A 1 52.83 -25.55 16.52
CA MET A 1 52.46 -24.73 15.35
C MET A 1 51.89 -23.44 15.90
N ASN A 2 52.51 -22.31 15.55
CA ASN A 2 52.15 -21.00 16.09
C ASN A 2 50.84 -20.52 15.48
N GLU A 3 49.85 -20.28 16.34
CA GLU A 3 48.67 -19.51 16.00
C GLU A 3 49.12 -18.07 15.69
N PHE A 4 48.91 -17.65 14.45
CA PHE A 4 49.16 -16.28 14.03
C PHE A 4 48.04 -15.40 14.62
N GLU A 5 48.21 -14.94 15.86
CA GLU A 5 47.37 -13.86 16.40
C GLU A 5 47.71 -12.56 15.65
N PRO A 6 46.78 -11.98 14.87
CA PRO A 6 47.06 -10.76 14.14
C PRO A 6 47.30 -9.58 15.10
N GLY A 7 48.21 -8.66 14.76
CA GLY A 7 48.58 -7.53 15.62
C GLY A 7 47.44 -6.56 16.01
N TRP A 8 46.27 -6.64 15.36
CA TRP A 8 45.07 -5.92 15.80
C TRP A 8 44.42 -6.52 17.05
N TYR A 9 44.62 -7.82 17.30
CA TYR A 9 44.07 -8.53 18.46
C TYR A 9 44.72 -8.07 19.78
N ALA A 10 46.01 -7.74 19.73
CA ALA A 10 46.73 -7.14 20.85
C ALA A 10 46.23 -5.71 21.19
N LYS A 11 45.71 -4.96 20.20
CA LYS A 11 45.15 -3.62 20.42
C LYS A 11 43.79 -3.63 21.11
N LEU A 12 43.05 -4.74 21.05
CA LEU A 12 41.75 -4.89 21.74
C LEU A 12 41.87 -5.24 23.22
N LYS A 13 43.01 -5.81 23.66
CA LYS A 13 43.27 -6.12 25.07
C LYS A 13 43.64 -4.90 25.93
N GLY A 14 43.93 -3.75 25.30
CA GLY A 14 44.30 -2.51 25.98
C GLY A 14 43.22 -1.42 25.90
N ASP A 15 42.05 -1.66 26.52
CA ASP A 15 40.97 -0.71 26.86
C ASP A 15 40.30 0.14 25.74
N PRO A 16 38.96 0.08 25.60
CA PRO A 16 38.05 0.75 26.52
C PRO A 16 36.82 -0.09 26.92
N VAL A 17 36.95 -1.42 26.95
CA VAL A 17 35.84 -2.32 27.28
C VAL A 17 35.53 -2.31 28.79
N ASN A 18 36.39 -1.69 29.62
CA ASN A 18 36.13 -1.50 31.06
C ASN A 18 35.66 -0.08 31.44
N CYS A 19 35.51 0.85 30.49
CA CYS A 19 34.89 2.13 30.77
C CYS A 19 33.37 2.01 30.63
N ARG A 20 32.63 2.07 31.76
CA ARG A 20 31.17 2.29 31.74
C ARG A 20 30.89 3.52 30.87
N THR A 21 30.35 3.32 29.68
CA THR A 21 30.04 4.36 28.68
C THR A 21 28.92 5.32 29.09
N PHE A 22 28.28 5.07 30.24
CA PHE A 22 27.31 5.97 30.84
C PHE A 22 27.70 6.28 32.28
N THR A 23 27.92 7.57 32.57
CA THR A 23 28.06 8.03 33.95
C THR A 23 26.74 7.80 34.70
N ALA A 24 26.78 7.66 36.03
CA ALA A 24 25.56 7.49 36.84
C ALA A 24 24.54 8.63 36.59
N ALA A 25 25.04 9.86 36.40
CA ALA A 25 24.21 11.01 36.05
C ALA A 25 23.54 10.88 34.67
N HIS A 26 24.21 10.25 33.69
CA HIS A 26 23.64 10.01 32.37
C HIS A 26 22.54 8.92 32.43
N MET A 27 22.75 7.86 33.22
CA MET A 27 21.72 6.84 33.44
C MET A 27 20.51 7.40 34.18
N GLU A 28 20.71 8.27 35.16
CA GLU A 28 19.61 8.92 35.89
C GLU A 28 18.79 9.84 34.98
N ARG A 29 19.44 10.53 34.02
CA ARG A 29 18.75 11.34 33.01
C ARG A 29 17.89 10.48 32.08
N ILE A 30 18.40 9.34 31.61
CA ILE A 30 17.63 8.39 30.78
C ILE A 30 16.44 7.84 31.57
N GLN A 31 16.62 7.47 32.84
CA GLN A 31 15.54 6.97 33.69
C GLN A 31 14.45 8.02 33.93
N ARG A 32 14.82 9.28 34.17
CA ARG A 32 13.85 10.38 34.31
C ARG A 32 13.07 10.64 33.01
N GLN A 33 13.73 10.61 31.85
CA GLN A 33 13.06 10.75 30.55
C GLN A 33 12.14 9.56 30.22
N ALA A 34 12.54 8.33 30.59
CA ALA A 34 11.69 7.14 30.47
C ALA A 34 10.46 7.18 31.39
N ALA A 35 10.61 7.72 32.60
CA ALA A 35 9.48 7.89 33.54
C ALA A 35 8.48 8.95 33.04
N GLN A 36 8.97 10.11 32.56
CA GLN A 36 8.11 11.17 32.02
C GLN A 36 7.35 10.73 30.75
N SER A 37 8.00 9.97 29.87
CA SER A 37 7.35 9.44 28.67
C SER A 37 6.29 8.37 28.99
N ARG A 38 6.50 7.55 30.03
CA ARG A 38 5.49 6.63 30.54
C ARG A 38 4.28 7.36 31.13
N GLU A 39 4.50 8.43 31.91
CA GLU A 39 3.42 9.22 32.50
C GLU A 39 2.59 9.98 31.44
N LEU A 40 3.25 10.51 30.40
CA LEU A 40 2.57 11.13 29.25
C LEU A 40 1.73 10.12 28.46
N LYS A 41 2.23 8.89 28.26
CA LYS A 41 1.49 7.81 27.59
C LYS A 41 0.26 7.37 28.38
N THR A 42 0.33 7.25 29.71
CA THR A 42 -0.85 6.93 30.54
C THR A 42 -1.90 8.04 30.53
N ARG A 43 -1.49 9.32 30.60
CA ARG A 43 -2.43 10.47 30.50
C ARG A 43 -3.12 10.52 29.12
N ARG A 44 -2.39 10.29 28.02
CA ARG A 44 -2.97 10.23 26.67
C ARG A 44 -3.95 9.07 26.51
N ARG A 45 -3.67 7.90 27.09
CA ARG A 45 -4.54 6.71 27.03
C ARG A 45 -5.84 6.92 27.83
N GLN A 46 -5.79 7.60 28.98
CA GLN A 46 -6.99 7.96 29.75
C GLN A 46 -7.84 9.03 29.04
N ALA A 47 -7.21 10.01 28.37
CA ALA A 47 -7.91 11.02 27.59
C ALA A 47 -8.59 10.43 26.34
N SER A 48 -7.96 9.48 25.66
CA SER A 48 -8.54 8.83 24.47
C SER A 48 -9.70 7.90 24.82
N GLN A 49 -9.64 7.20 25.97
CA GLN A 49 -10.77 6.38 26.45
C GLN A 49 -12.01 7.22 26.79
N ARG A 50 -11.84 8.41 27.38
CA ARG A 50 -12.96 9.33 27.65
C ARG A 50 -13.59 9.89 26.36
N LYS A 51 -12.79 10.18 25.34
CA LYS A 51 -13.28 10.62 24.01
C LYS A 51 -14.02 9.51 23.27
N ARG A 52 -13.56 8.25 23.36
CA ARG A 52 -14.23 7.09 22.74
C ARG A 52 -15.60 6.77 23.36
N MET A 53 -15.76 6.96 24.68
CA MET A 53 -17.06 6.78 25.34
C MET A 53 -18.08 7.87 24.96
N ALA A 54 -17.64 9.10 24.73
CA ALA A 54 -18.52 10.17 24.26
C ALA A 54 -18.98 9.98 22.79
N ALA A 55 -18.09 9.45 21.92
CA ALA A 55 -18.43 9.14 20.52
C ALA A 55 -19.45 7.99 20.40
N GLY A 56 -19.38 6.98 21.26
CA GLY A 56 -20.33 5.87 21.27
C GLY A 56 -21.78 6.28 21.58
N ALA A 57 -21.98 7.32 22.40
CA ALA A 57 -23.31 7.83 22.73
C ALA A 57 -23.94 8.64 21.57
N ALA A 58 -23.14 9.31 20.75
CA ALA A 58 -23.63 10.09 19.60
C ALA A 58 -24.10 9.20 18.44
N VAL A 59 -23.44 8.06 18.22
CA VAL A 59 -23.79 7.10 17.15
C VAL A 59 -25.16 6.47 17.38
N LEU A 60 -25.53 6.17 18.64
CA LEU A 60 -26.86 5.61 18.96
C LEU A 60 -28.01 6.60 18.70
N VAL A 61 -27.79 7.91 18.90
CA VAL A 61 -28.82 8.94 18.62
C VAL A 61 -29.03 9.13 17.12
N ILE A 62 -27.97 9.05 16.32
CA ILE A 62 -28.05 9.19 14.85
C ILE A 62 -28.71 7.96 14.20
N LEU A 63 -28.40 6.75 14.67
CA LEU A 63 -29.02 5.52 14.18
C LEU A 63 -30.54 5.47 14.49
N PHE A 64 -30.96 6.00 15.65
CA PHE A 64 -32.38 6.09 15.99
C PHE A 64 -33.12 7.16 15.16
N GLY A 65 -32.44 8.24 14.77
CA GLY A 65 -32.99 9.29 13.89
C GLY A 65 -33.17 8.84 12.44
N LEU A 66 -32.27 8.00 11.92
CA LEU A 66 -32.33 7.49 10.54
C LEU A 66 -33.40 6.39 10.33
N ALA A 67 -33.71 5.61 11.36
CA ALA A 67 -34.77 4.60 11.31
C ALA A 67 -36.18 5.19 11.08
N LEU A 68 -36.39 6.46 11.43
CA LEU A 68 -37.71 7.13 11.32
C LEU A 68 -37.97 7.81 9.96
N ASN A 69 -37.01 7.81 9.03
CA ASN A 69 -37.11 8.61 7.79
C ASN A 69 -36.95 7.81 6.47
N TYR A 70 -36.97 6.47 6.54
CA TYR A 70 -36.76 5.57 5.39
C TYR A 70 -37.87 5.62 4.30
N GLY A 71 -39.02 6.26 4.56
CA GLY A 71 -40.17 6.24 3.65
C GLY A 71 -40.17 7.25 2.48
N ARG A 72 -39.13 8.07 2.29
CA ARG A 72 -39.15 9.19 1.30
C ARG A 72 -38.09 9.15 0.20
N LEU A 73 -37.18 8.18 0.17
CA LEU A 73 -36.07 8.14 -0.81
C LEU A 73 -36.32 7.25 -2.04
N GLU A 74 -37.33 6.39 -2.05
CA GLU A 74 -37.60 5.48 -3.19
C GLU A 74 -38.22 6.15 -4.44
N LYS A 75 -38.70 7.39 -4.35
CA LYS A 75 -39.46 8.02 -5.45
C LYS A 75 -38.64 8.82 -6.47
N TRP A 76 -37.31 8.92 -6.31
CA TRP A 76 -36.48 9.75 -7.19
C TRP A 76 -35.64 8.97 -8.23
N VAL A 77 -35.49 7.65 -8.08
CA VAL A 77 -34.62 6.83 -8.95
C VAL A 77 -35.39 6.16 -10.11
N ALA A 78 -36.72 6.04 -10.02
CA ALA A 78 -37.53 5.30 -10.99
C ALA A 78 -37.89 6.04 -12.30
N THR A 79 -37.44 7.29 -12.50
CA THR A 79 -37.89 8.12 -13.64
C THR A 79 -36.81 8.49 -14.66
N ARG A 80 -35.61 7.88 -14.63
CA ARG A 80 -34.52 8.25 -15.56
C ARG A 80 -34.00 7.15 -16.49
N TRP A 81 -34.55 5.95 -16.44
CA TRP A 81 -34.09 4.85 -17.31
C TRP A 81 -35.29 4.10 -17.88
N SER A 82 -35.84 4.65 -18.96
CA SER A 82 -36.76 3.95 -19.85
C SER A 82 -36.49 4.48 -21.25
N GLY A 83 -35.79 3.68 -22.05
CA GLY A 83 -35.35 4.01 -23.39
C GLY A 83 -34.96 2.72 -24.10
N ASP A 84 -35.98 1.97 -24.52
CA ASP A 84 -35.89 0.89 -25.51
C ASP A 84 -35.24 1.39 -26.80
N THR A 85 -34.36 0.58 -27.39
CA THR A 85 -34.41 0.29 -28.84
C THR A 85 -33.75 -1.06 -29.10
N GLN A 86 -34.56 -2.06 -29.43
CA GLN A 86 -34.13 -3.28 -30.12
C GLN A 86 -33.93 -3.00 -31.61
N GLU A 87 -32.89 -3.55 -32.20
CA GLU A 87 -32.88 -3.91 -33.62
C GLU A 87 -32.22 -5.28 -33.80
N GLN A 88 -32.75 -6.05 -34.74
CA GLN A 88 -32.66 -7.51 -34.83
C GLN A 88 -32.24 -7.90 -36.27
N ILE A 89 -31.52 -9.03 -36.38
CA ILE A 89 -31.44 -9.98 -37.54
C ILE A 89 -30.36 -9.67 -38.62
N PRO A 90 -29.72 -10.64 -39.36
CA PRO A 90 -29.85 -12.12 -39.39
C PRO A 90 -28.54 -12.95 -39.30
N ALA A 91 -28.73 -14.28 -39.26
CA ALA A 91 -27.74 -15.34 -39.32
C ALA A 91 -27.35 -15.83 -40.74
N GLY A 92 -26.12 -16.36 -40.85
CA GLY A 92 -25.65 -17.41 -41.78
C GLY A 92 -24.55 -17.00 -42.78
N PRO A 93 -23.66 -17.90 -43.27
CA PRO A 93 -23.48 -19.33 -42.98
C PRO A 93 -22.05 -19.76 -42.56
N SER A 94 -21.93 -21.02 -42.15
CA SER A 94 -20.69 -21.77 -41.87
C SER A 94 -19.82 -22.02 -43.10
N HIS A 95 -18.50 -21.90 -42.96
CA HIS A 95 -17.46 -22.63 -43.71
C HIS A 95 -16.32 -22.92 -42.73
N GLU A 96 -16.12 -24.17 -42.34
CA GLU A 96 -15.22 -25.17 -42.96
C GLU A 96 -13.74 -24.92 -42.69
N GLN A 97 -13.15 -25.94 -42.06
CA GLN A 97 -11.79 -26.04 -41.55
C GLN A 97 -10.73 -25.91 -42.66
N GLN A 98 -9.66 -25.19 -42.35
CA GLN A 98 -8.33 -25.51 -42.85
C GLN A 98 -7.38 -25.73 -41.67
N PRO A 99 -6.54 -26.77 -41.71
CA PRO A 99 -5.69 -27.17 -40.59
C PRO A 99 -4.54 -26.17 -40.41
N PRO A 100 -4.10 -25.87 -39.17
CA PRO A 100 -2.86 -25.13 -38.98
C PRO A 100 -1.67 -26.03 -39.32
N THR A 101 -0.83 -25.52 -40.20
CA THR A 101 0.52 -25.99 -40.49
C THR A 101 1.32 -26.17 -39.20
N GLU A 102 1.76 -27.40 -38.94
CA GLU A 102 2.78 -27.72 -37.94
C GLU A 102 4.11 -27.03 -38.29
N THR A 103 4.52 -26.12 -37.42
CA THR A 103 5.91 -25.70 -37.14
C THR A 103 5.80 -24.84 -35.89
N ALA A 104 6.47 -25.04 -34.77
CA ALA A 104 7.63 -25.84 -34.41
C ALA A 104 7.52 -26.20 -32.92
N ASN A 105 8.35 -27.13 -32.44
CA ASN A 105 8.55 -27.47 -31.03
C ASN A 105 8.62 -26.23 -30.12
N GLU A 106 7.50 -25.88 -29.49
CA GLU A 106 7.53 -25.29 -28.16
C GLU A 106 7.50 -26.48 -27.20
N GLN A 107 8.59 -26.67 -26.47
CA GLN A 107 8.49 -27.40 -25.21
C GLN A 107 7.44 -26.66 -24.39
N GLN A 108 6.23 -27.21 -24.30
CA GLN A 108 5.20 -26.70 -23.40
C GLN A 108 5.84 -26.60 -22.03
N GLU A 109 6.13 -25.37 -21.60
CA GLU A 109 6.67 -25.09 -20.28
C GLU A 109 5.75 -25.77 -19.27
N LYS A 110 6.30 -26.72 -18.52
CA LYS A 110 5.51 -27.48 -17.55
C LYS A 110 5.16 -26.55 -16.39
N LEU A 111 3.96 -25.99 -16.43
CA LEU A 111 3.40 -25.17 -15.36
C LEU A 111 3.05 -26.05 -14.16
N ILE A 112 3.56 -25.69 -12.98
CA ILE A 112 3.39 -26.44 -11.73
C ILE A 112 2.49 -25.64 -10.78
N PRO A 113 1.24 -26.06 -10.53
CA PRO A 113 0.40 -25.44 -9.51
C PRO A 113 1.07 -25.56 -8.14
N VAL A 114 1.09 -24.46 -7.37
CA VAL A 114 1.66 -24.47 -6.02
C VAL A 114 0.87 -25.39 -5.11
N LYS A 115 1.59 -26.21 -4.35
CA LYS A 115 1.05 -27.07 -3.29
C LYS A 115 1.85 -26.85 -2.03
N LEU A 116 1.18 -26.40 -0.97
CA LEU A 116 1.84 -26.08 0.29
C LEU A 116 2.24 -27.35 1.05
N SER A 117 3.42 -27.31 1.70
CA SER A 117 3.92 -28.38 2.57
C SER A 117 3.27 -28.36 3.96
N THR A 118 2.75 -27.21 4.39
CA THR A 118 2.05 -26.98 5.67
C THR A 118 0.87 -26.03 5.50
N ALA A 119 -0.07 -26.08 6.44
CA ALA A 119 -1.28 -25.24 6.44
C ALA A 119 -1.21 -24.04 7.42
N PHE A 120 -0.11 -23.88 8.15
CA PHE A 120 0.10 -22.84 9.17
C PHE A 120 1.50 -22.22 9.06
N GLY A 121 1.71 -21.05 9.65
CA GLY A 121 2.98 -20.33 9.63
C GLY A 121 3.08 -19.32 8.48
N VAL A 122 4.31 -18.98 8.08
CA VAL A 122 4.57 -18.03 6.98
C VAL A 122 4.74 -18.76 5.66
N LEU A 123 4.26 -18.16 4.57
CA LEU A 123 4.18 -18.80 3.25
C LEU A 123 5.56 -19.27 2.74
N LYS A 124 6.63 -18.51 2.95
CA LYS A 124 7.98 -18.92 2.51
C LYS A 124 8.41 -20.31 3.02
N ASP A 125 7.96 -20.71 4.20
CA ASP A 125 8.32 -22.01 4.80
C ASP A 125 7.41 -23.14 4.29
N ALA A 126 6.30 -22.78 3.64
CA ALA A 126 5.30 -23.70 3.10
C ALA A 126 5.41 -23.91 1.59
N LEU A 127 6.11 -23.02 0.86
CA LEU A 127 6.25 -23.10 -0.60
C LEU A 127 7.09 -24.32 -1.02
N PRO A 128 6.80 -24.91 -2.20
CA PRO A 128 7.57 -26.03 -2.75
C PRO A 128 8.91 -25.60 -3.36
N PHE A 129 9.21 -24.31 -3.36
CA PHE A 129 10.44 -23.71 -3.88
C PHE A 129 10.99 -22.70 -2.88
N ASP A 130 12.29 -22.44 -2.98
CA ASP A 130 12.98 -21.41 -2.19
C ASP A 130 12.78 -20.03 -2.83
N VAL A 131 12.22 -19.08 -2.07
CA VAL A 131 11.97 -17.71 -2.51
C VAL A 131 13.26 -16.96 -2.87
N GLU A 132 14.41 -17.35 -2.30
CA GLU A 132 15.72 -16.78 -2.63
C GLU A 132 16.28 -17.29 -3.97
N GLN A 133 15.69 -18.35 -4.54
CA GLN A 133 16.11 -18.98 -5.78
C GLN A 133 15.17 -18.67 -6.96
N ILE A 134 14.27 -17.69 -6.79
CA ILE A 134 13.42 -17.18 -7.85
C ILE A 134 14.28 -16.41 -8.85
N ARG A 135 14.15 -16.74 -10.13
CA ARG A 135 14.90 -16.14 -11.24
C ARG A 135 14.16 -15.01 -11.93
N ASN A 136 12.83 -15.15 -11.99
CA ASN A 136 11.94 -14.25 -12.69
C ASN A 136 10.50 -14.42 -12.17
N VAL A 137 9.70 -13.36 -12.27
CA VAL A 137 8.26 -13.38 -11.97
C VAL A 137 7.52 -12.62 -13.07
N SER A 138 6.42 -13.17 -13.56
CA SER A 138 5.53 -12.49 -14.51
C SER A 138 4.06 -12.71 -14.16
N LEU A 139 3.20 -11.89 -14.74
CA LEU A 139 1.75 -12.06 -14.68
C LEU A 139 1.26 -12.63 -16.01
N TYR A 140 0.24 -13.47 -15.94
CA TYR A 140 -0.48 -13.95 -17.10
C TYR A 140 -1.97 -13.72 -16.88
N ASP A 141 -2.55 -12.90 -17.75
CA ASP A 141 -3.97 -12.65 -17.77
C ASP A 141 -4.66 -13.65 -18.69
N GLU A 142 -5.44 -14.55 -18.10
CA GLU A 142 -6.13 -15.62 -18.84
C GLU A 142 -7.30 -15.09 -19.68
N LEU A 143 -7.90 -13.96 -19.28
CA LEU A 143 -9.02 -13.36 -20.00
C LEU A 143 -8.56 -12.63 -21.26
N GLU A 144 -7.42 -11.93 -21.17
CA GLU A 144 -6.82 -11.20 -22.28
C GLU A 144 -5.81 -12.03 -23.08
N ASP A 145 -5.52 -13.26 -22.66
CA ASP A 145 -4.44 -14.12 -23.18
C ASP A 145 -3.10 -13.35 -23.29
N LYS A 146 -2.77 -12.62 -22.22
CA LYS A 146 -1.68 -11.64 -22.23
C LYS A 146 -0.69 -11.90 -21.12
N ARG A 147 0.57 -12.05 -21.49
CA ARG A 147 1.70 -11.97 -20.56
C ARG A 147 2.02 -10.51 -20.24
N ILE A 148 2.19 -10.21 -18.96
CA ILE A 148 2.61 -8.90 -18.47
C ILE A 148 3.90 -9.12 -17.67
N ASP A 149 5.00 -8.59 -18.18
CA ASP A 149 6.29 -8.68 -17.50
C ASP A 149 6.35 -7.72 -16.31
N ILE A 150 6.88 -8.19 -15.19
CA ILE A 150 7.17 -7.36 -14.03
C ILE A 150 8.57 -6.79 -14.23
N PRO A 151 8.79 -5.47 -14.11
CA PRO A 151 10.14 -4.91 -14.19
C PRO A 151 11.08 -5.58 -13.18
N ARG A 152 12.32 -5.86 -13.61
CA ARG A 152 13.33 -6.59 -12.82
C ARG A 152 13.50 -6.00 -11.42
N GLU A 153 13.54 -4.69 -11.34
CA GLU A 153 13.68 -3.88 -10.13
C GLU A 153 12.45 -3.93 -9.22
N ARG A 154 11.31 -4.46 -9.69
CA ARG A 154 10.07 -4.62 -8.92
C ARG A 154 9.74 -6.08 -8.58
N GLU A 155 10.48 -7.06 -9.13
CA GLU A 155 10.27 -8.49 -8.81
C GLU A 155 10.35 -8.75 -7.29
N TYR A 156 11.19 -8.00 -6.57
CA TYR A 156 11.33 -8.12 -5.11
C TYR A 156 10.00 -7.89 -4.37
N VAL A 157 9.09 -7.07 -4.93
CA VAL A 157 7.77 -6.81 -4.34
C VAL A 157 6.98 -8.10 -4.29
N VAL A 158 6.97 -8.90 -5.37
CA VAL A 158 6.26 -10.18 -5.34
C VAL A 158 6.94 -11.15 -4.38
N ILE A 159 8.27 -11.28 -4.48
CA ILE A 159 9.04 -12.25 -3.69
C ILE A 159 8.88 -12.00 -2.18
N GLN A 160 9.13 -10.76 -1.74
CA GLN A 160 9.06 -10.39 -0.32
C GLN A 160 7.63 -10.46 0.21
N ASN A 161 6.65 -9.95 -0.54
CA ASN A 161 5.28 -9.88 -0.04
C ASN A 161 4.56 -11.22 -0.05
N LEU A 162 4.91 -12.15 -0.95
CA LEU A 162 4.45 -13.53 -0.82
C LEU A 162 5.10 -14.20 0.39
N ALA A 163 6.41 -14.04 0.59
CA ALA A 163 7.16 -14.76 1.62
C ALA A 163 6.56 -14.60 3.04
N TRP A 164 6.03 -13.42 3.35
CA TRP A 164 5.55 -13.06 4.68
C TRP A 164 4.04 -13.18 4.90
N ILE A 165 3.28 -13.75 3.95
CA ILE A 165 1.86 -14.05 4.17
C ILE A 165 1.73 -15.09 5.28
N SER A 166 0.96 -14.77 6.31
CA SER A 166 0.59 -15.74 7.35
C SER A 166 -0.56 -16.63 6.88
N LEU A 167 -0.35 -17.94 6.86
CA LEU A 167 -1.37 -18.94 6.53
C LEU A 167 -2.47 -19.04 7.59
N ASP A 168 -2.27 -18.45 8.76
CA ASP A 168 -3.25 -18.39 9.83
C ASP A 168 -4.06 -17.09 9.78
N ALA A 169 -3.37 -15.96 9.71
CA ALA A 169 -3.97 -14.63 9.86
C ALA A 169 -4.46 -14.01 8.54
N ALA A 170 -3.89 -14.39 7.40
CA ALA A 170 -4.25 -13.84 6.09
C ALA A 170 -5.37 -14.62 5.39
N LYS A 171 -5.84 -15.73 5.97
CA LYS A 171 -6.83 -16.59 5.33
C LYS A 171 -8.13 -15.83 5.04
N ALA A 172 -8.58 -15.86 3.79
CA ALA A 172 -9.81 -15.22 3.37
C ALA A 172 -11.03 -16.09 3.67
N GLU A 173 -12.11 -15.45 4.11
CA GLU A 173 -13.43 -16.08 4.20
C GLU A 173 -13.99 -16.16 2.78
N SER A 174 -14.20 -17.39 2.28
CA SER A 174 -14.80 -17.74 0.97
C SER A 174 -14.59 -16.70 -0.14
N PRO A 175 -13.57 -16.85 -1.01
CA PRO A 175 -13.33 -15.89 -2.08
C PRO A 175 -14.56 -15.79 -2.99
N ASP A 176 -15.08 -14.58 -3.19
CA ASP A 176 -16.07 -14.30 -4.23
C ASP A 176 -15.45 -14.51 -5.62
N ALA A 177 -16.30 -14.74 -6.63
CA ALA A 177 -15.87 -14.79 -8.02
C ALA A 177 -15.27 -13.43 -8.44
N GLY A 178 -14.15 -13.47 -9.16
CA GLY A 178 -13.43 -12.30 -9.67
C GLY A 178 -12.54 -12.65 -10.85
N ARG A 179 -12.02 -11.63 -11.54
CA ARG A 179 -10.99 -11.77 -12.57
C ARG A 179 -9.74 -12.34 -11.92
N THR A 180 -9.27 -13.45 -12.46
CA THR A 180 -8.09 -14.14 -11.98
C THR A 180 -6.92 -13.86 -12.92
N ILE A 181 -5.79 -13.47 -12.34
CA ILE A 181 -4.50 -13.37 -13.00
C ILE A 181 -3.60 -14.46 -12.43
N THR A 182 -2.82 -15.12 -13.27
CA THR A 182 -1.86 -16.12 -12.82
C THR A 182 -0.49 -15.49 -12.63
N LEU A 183 0.01 -15.50 -11.40
CA LEU A 183 1.41 -15.21 -11.08
C LEU A 183 2.26 -16.41 -11.51
N LYS A 184 3.18 -16.21 -12.45
CA LYS A 184 4.17 -17.20 -12.89
C LYS A 184 5.50 -16.92 -12.20
N VAL A 185 5.95 -17.86 -11.37
CA VAL A 185 7.20 -17.80 -10.61
C VAL A 185 8.19 -18.79 -11.21
N GLU A 186 9.24 -18.29 -11.85
CA GLU A 186 10.29 -19.12 -12.42
C GLU A 186 11.37 -19.35 -11.35
N ALA A 187 11.44 -20.58 -10.84
CA ALA A 187 12.46 -21.04 -9.89
C ALA A 187 13.48 -21.95 -10.60
N VAL A 188 14.52 -22.36 -9.87
CA VAL A 188 15.59 -23.24 -10.40
C VAL A 188 15.05 -24.60 -10.89
N ASP A 189 13.99 -25.09 -10.25
CA ASP A 189 13.42 -26.43 -10.41
C ASP A 189 12.13 -26.46 -11.24
N GLY A 190 11.57 -25.31 -11.62
CA GLY A 190 10.40 -25.25 -12.50
C GLY A 190 9.70 -23.90 -12.50
N ILE A 191 8.59 -23.83 -13.25
CA ILE A 191 7.73 -22.66 -13.32
C ILE A 191 6.46 -22.95 -12.52
N TYR A 192 6.30 -22.21 -11.43
CA TYR A 192 5.17 -22.35 -10.52
C TYR A 192 4.09 -21.34 -10.85
N THR A 193 2.82 -21.74 -10.71
CA THR A 193 1.66 -20.87 -10.96
C THR A 193 0.86 -20.66 -9.68
N ILE A 194 0.57 -19.40 -9.38
CA ILE A 194 -0.27 -18.98 -8.24
C ILE A 194 -1.41 -18.13 -8.81
N PRO A 195 -2.66 -18.62 -8.84
CA PRO A 195 -3.80 -17.81 -9.19
C PRO A 195 -3.99 -16.66 -8.19
N TYR A 196 -4.28 -15.47 -8.71
CA TYR A 196 -4.48 -14.24 -7.96
C TYR A 196 -5.81 -13.60 -8.36
N ASN A 197 -6.72 -13.42 -7.42
CA ASN A 197 -8.00 -12.75 -7.63
C ASN A 197 -7.83 -11.24 -7.46
N LEU A 198 -8.06 -10.49 -8.54
CA LEU A 198 -7.86 -9.05 -8.59
C LEU A 198 -8.81 -8.28 -7.69
N GLU A 199 -10.09 -8.61 -7.69
CA GLU A 199 -11.13 -7.87 -6.96
C GLU A 199 -11.04 -8.10 -5.46
N GLN A 200 -10.67 -9.31 -5.05
CA GLN A 200 -10.58 -9.69 -3.64
C GLN A 200 -9.18 -9.50 -3.03
N ASN A 201 -8.15 -9.27 -3.86
CA ASN A 201 -6.75 -9.24 -3.46
C ASN A 201 -6.36 -10.54 -2.71
N THR A 202 -6.61 -11.69 -3.34
CA THR A 202 -6.28 -12.98 -2.74
C THR A 202 -5.45 -13.85 -3.66
N VAL A 203 -4.48 -14.57 -3.10
CA VAL A 203 -3.77 -15.67 -3.77
C VAL A 203 -4.43 -17.00 -3.43
N ASP A 204 -4.64 -17.84 -4.44
CA ASP A 204 -5.07 -19.23 -4.26
C ASP A 204 -3.85 -20.15 -4.16
N LEU A 205 -3.75 -20.86 -3.04
CA LEU A 205 -2.66 -21.79 -2.75
C LEU A 205 -3.14 -23.26 -2.70
N GLY A 206 -4.29 -23.54 -3.30
CA GLY A 206 -4.89 -24.86 -3.46
C GLY A 206 -5.64 -25.38 -2.24
N ASN A 207 -5.23 -25.01 -1.03
CA ASN A 207 -5.91 -25.34 0.23
C ASN A 207 -6.77 -24.18 0.80
N GLY A 208 -6.79 -23.05 0.10
CA GLY A 208 -7.52 -21.86 0.48
C GLY A 208 -7.00 -20.61 -0.22
N SER A 209 -7.74 -19.53 -0.04
CA SER A 209 -7.37 -18.19 -0.51
C SER A 209 -6.86 -17.35 0.64
N TYR A 210 -5.85 -16.54 0.37
CA TYR A 210 -5.15 -15.73 1.36
C TYR A 210 -5.03 -14.30 0.86
N TYR A 211 -5.37 -13.32 1.70
CA TYR A 211 -5.17 -11.91 1.36
C TYR A 211 -3.69 -11.63 1.13
N ALA A 212 -3.37 -11.01 0.00
CA ALA A 212 -2.03 -10.54 -0.29
C ALA A 212 -1.75 -9.20 0.43
N ASP A 213 -0.46 -8.86 0.55
CA ASP A 213 0.00 -7.59 1.11
C ASP A 213 -0.38 -6.39 0.22
N ASP A 214 -0.43 -5.18 0.79
CA ASP A 214 -0.78 -3.96 0.06
C ASP A 214 0.15 -3.65 -1.10
N MET A 215 1.45 -3.94 -0.97
CA MET A 215 2.39 -3.68 -2.05
C MET A 215 2.21 -4.64 -3.23
N LEU A 216 1.87 -5.91 -2.97
CA LEU A 216 1.56 -6.87 -4.03
C LEU A 216 0.27 -6.46 -4.75
N LEU A 217 -0.74 -6.03 -3.99
CA LEU A 217 -1.98 -5.49 -4.55
C LEU A 217 -1.73 -4.30 -5.47
N LEU A 218 -0.98 -3.29 -5.02
CA LEU A 218 -0.65 -2.11 -5.82
C LEU A 218 0.08 -2.48 -7.12
N LEU A 219 1.07 -3.38 -7.04
CA LEU A 219 1.82 -3.82 -8.21
C LEU A 219 0.91 -4.56 -9.22
N VAL A 220 0.18 -5.58 -8.76
CA VAL A 220 -0.61 -6.43 -9.66
C VAL A 220 -1.74 -5.62 -10.29
N LYS A 221 -2.42 -4.77 -9.52
CA LYS A 221 -3.42 -3.85 -10.09
C LYS A 221 -2.82 -2.81 -11.01
N GLY A 222 -1.67 -2.24 -10.65
CA GLY A 222 -0.97 -1.25 -11.47
C GLY A 222 -0.62 -1.77 -12.86
N LEU A 223 -0.27 -3.05 -12.94
CA LEU A 223 0.08 -3.73 -14.19
C LEU A 223 -1.14 -4.23 -14.97
N ALA A 224 -2.16 -4.75 -14.28
CA ALA A 224 -3.35 -5.34 -14.89
C ALA A 224 -4.40 -4.29 -15.32
N GLU A 225 -4.48 -3.18 -14.59
CA GLU A 225 -5.50 -2.14 -14.76
C GLU A 225 -4.81 -0.76 -14.89
N PRO A 226 -3.96 -0.54 -15.93
CA PRO A 226 -3.03 0.60 -16.01
C PRO A 226 -3.71 1.97 -16.09
N ASP A 227 -4.97 2.02 -16.53
CA ASP A 227 -5.75 3.25 -16.68
C ASP A 227 -6.47 3.67 -15.38
N THR A 228 -6.32 2.89 -14.30
CA THR A 228 -6.90 3.23 -13.00
C THR A 228 -6.07 4.29 -12.27
N ARG A 229 -6.72 5.02 -11.36
CA ARG A 229 -6.03 5.99 -10.52
C ARG A 229 -5.08 5.31 -9.54
N LEU A 230 -5.44 4.14 -9.03
CA LEU A 230 -4.53 3.32 -8.22
C LEU A 230 -3.25 2.96 -8.99
N ALA A 231 -3.36 2.60 -10.27
CA ALA A 231 -2.20 2.36 -11.13
C ALA A 231 -1.35 3.63 -11.37
N GLU A 232 -2.00 4.77 -11.57
CA GLU A 232 -1.29 6.06 -11.66
C GLU A 232 -0.54 6.41 -10.36
N ALA A 233 -1.18 6.20 -9.21
CA ALA A 233 -0.57 6.41 -7.91
C ALA A 233 0.63 5.47 -7.70
N ASP A 234 0.50 4.19 -8.03
CA ASP A 234 1.61 3.23 -7.98
C ASP A 234 2.81 3.69 -8.81
N ARG A 235 2.58 4.11 -10.07
CA ARG A 235 3.65 4.62 -10.95
C ARG A 235 4.37 5.83 -10.35
N ILE A 236 3.63 6.82 -9.84
CA ILE A 236 4.21 8.04 -9.28
C ILE A 236 4.96 7.75 -7.97
N LEU A 237 4.42 6.89 -7.11
CA LEU A 237 5.08 6.49 -5.87
C LEU A 237 6.35 5.68 -6.13
N GLU A 238 6.32 4.78 -7.12
CA GLU A 238 7.50 4.00 -7.51
C GLU A 238 8.56 4.89 -8.14
N GLN A 239 8.18 5.82 -9.02
CA GLN A 239 9.09 6.82 -9.59
C GLN A 239 9.80 7.62 -8.48
N ALA A 240 9.04 8.12 -7.49
CA ALA A 240 9.62 8.80 -6.33
C ALA A 240 10.57 7.90 -5.53
N ARG A 241 10.23 6.63 -5.32
CA ARG A 241 11.08 5.65 -4.61
C ARG A 241 12.38 5.39 -5.36
N VAL A 242 12.31 5.22 -6.68
CA VAL A 242 13.48 5.02 -7.54
C VAL A 242 14.39 6.23 -7.47
N GLU A 243 13.82 7.44 -7.62
CA GLU A 243 14.58 8.68 -7.49
C GLU A 243 15.32 8.72 -6.15
N LEU A 244 14.65 8.47 -5.02
CA LEU A 244 15.29 8.45 -3.69
C LEU A 244 16.41 7.40 -3.51
N SER A 245 16.46 6.37 -4.35
CA SER A 245 17.50 5.35 -4.28
C SER A 245 18.80 5.75 -5.01
N GLU A 246 18.76 6.82 -5.81
CA GLU A 246 19.92 7.33 -6.52
C GLU A 246 20.92 8.02 -5.56
N GLU A 247 22.21 7.82 -5.79
CA GLU A 247 23.29 8.19 -4.85
C GLU A 247 23.40 9.71 -4.53
N ASN A 248 22.71 10.57 -5.30
CA ASN A 248 22.79 12.02 -5.17
C ASN A 248 21.45 12.77 -5.12
N SER A 249 20.33 12.06 -5.18
CA SER A 249 18.98 12.64 -5.10
C SER A 249 18.48 12.66 -3.64
N GLY A 250 17.41 13.41 -3.36
CA GLY A 250 16.65 13.22 -2.12
C GLY A 250 17.39 13.54 -0.83
N LYS A 251 18.38 14.45 -0.85
CA LYS A 251 19.10 14.84 0.38
C LYS A 251 18.15 15.49 1.36
N ARG A 252 17.97 14.83 2.51
CA ARG A 252 17.10 15.29 3.59
C ARG A 252 17.76 16.41 4.39
N ASP A 253 17.09 17.55 4.47
CA ASP A 253 17.45 18.70 5.28
C ASP A 253 16.60 18.73 6.56
N ASP A 254 17.17 18.25 7.65
CA ASP A 254 16.51 18.17 8.96
C ASP A 254 16.74 19.41 9.84
N SER A 255 17.31 20.50 9.30
CA SER A 255 17.61 21.70 10.10
C SER A 255 16.37 22.52 10.47
N PHE A 256 15.21 22.23 9.87
CA PHE A 256 13.97 22.97 10.09
C PHE A 256 12.74 22.05 10.08
N SER A 257 11.64 22.54 10.65
CA SER A 257 10.33 21.90 10.63
C SER A 257 9.27 22.96 10.41
N LEU A 258 8.19 22.61 9.72
CA LEU A 258 7.01 23.44 9.61
C LEU A 258 6.04 23.16 10.77
N ASP A 259 5.19 24.15 11.07
CA ASP A 259 4.09 23.98 12.01
C ASP A 259 3.09 22.96 11.48
N ALA A 260 2.64 22.04 12.34
CA ALA A 260 1.71 20.97 11.96
C ALA A 260 0.42 21.50 11.31
N ASP A 261 -0.12 22.62 11.83
CA ASP A 261 -1.32 23.26 11.31
C ASP A 261 -1.19 23.71 9.84
N ARG A 262 0.04 23.95 9.36
CA ARG A 262 0.29 24.31 7.95
C ARG A 262 0.10 23.12 7.01
N MET A 263 0.22 21.89 7.53
CA MET A 263 0.19 20.66 6.75
C MET A 263 -1.16 19.92 6.81
N LEU A 264 -2.15 20.49 7.50
CA LEU A 264 -3.51 19.94 7.50
C LEU A 264 -4.12 20.06 6.10
N VAL A 265 -4.67 18.97 5.56
CA VAL A 265 -5.31 18.96 4.24
C VAL A 265 -6.81 19.08 4.43
N GLY A 266 -7.42 20.12 3.86
CA GLY A 266 -8.84 20.42 4.13
C GLY A 266 -9.10 20.73 5.61
N GLY A 267 -8.08 21.22 6.32
CA GLY A 267 -8.16 21.50 7.77
C GLY A 267 -8.19 20.26 8.67
N LYS A 268 -7.82 19.08 8.15
CA LYS A 268 -7.81 17.81 8.88
C LYS A 268 -6.45 17.13 8.86
N ASP A 269 -6.12 16.43 9.93
CA ASP A 269 -4.98 15.52 10.00
C ASP A 269 -5.34 14.11 9.50
N PHE A 270 -4.35 13.19 9.53
CA PHE A 270 -4.54 11.81 9.08
C PHE A 270 -5.62 11.06 9.87
N ASP A 271 -5.66 11.21 11.20
CA ASP A 271 -6.59 10.47 12.07
C ASP A 271 -8.03 10.96 11.86
N GLU A 272 -8.20 12.27 11.67
CA GLU A 272 -9.48 12.89 11.34
C GLU A 272 -9.98 12.44 9.95
N TRP A 273 -9.08 12.37 8.96
CA TRP A 273 -9.41 11.84 7.64
C TRP A 273 -9.78 10.37 7.67
N GLN A 274 -9.02 9.52 8.36
CA GLN A 274 -9.35 8.11 8.54
C GLN A 274 -10.71 7.93 9.21
N SER A 275 -11.02 8.75 10.22
CA SER A 275 -12.34 8.71 10.89
C SER A 275 -13.47 9.11 9.93
N GLN A 276 -13.24 10.07 9.04
CA GLN A 276 -14.19 10.45 8.01
C GLN A 276 -14.35 9.36 6.95
N LEU A 277 -13.28 8.66 6.59
CA LEU A 277 -13.32 7.59 5.60
C LEU A 277 -14.22 6.42 5.98
N LEU A 278 -14.32 6.13 7.28
CA LEU A 278 -15.24 5.11 7.81
C LEU A 278 -16.72 5.42 7.55
N LEU A 279 -17.07 6.67 7.25
CA LEU A 279 -18.45 7.09 6.95
C LEU A 279 -18.83 6.86 5.49
N PHE A 280 -17.87 6.64 4.58
CA PHE A 280 -18.14 6.32 3.18
C PHE A 280 -18.43 4.81 3.04
N SER A 281 -19.67 4.42 3.39
CA SER A 281 -20.13 3.02 3.40
C SER A 281 -20.40 2.42 2.03
N GLN A 282 -20.34 3.21 0.95
CA GLN A 282 -20.70 2.78 -0.41
C GLN A 282 -19.51 2.32 -1.27
N MET A 283 -18.27 2.53 -0.80
CA MET A 283 -17.08 2.06 -1.50
C MET A 283 -16.67 0.68 -0.96
N GLN A 284 -16.27 -0.23 -1.86
CA GLN A 284 -15.70 -1.53 -1.50
C GLN A 284 -14.17 -1.39 -1.49
N PRO A 285 -13.54 -1.08 -0.34
CA PRO A 285 -12.09 -1.06 -0.26
C PRO A 285 -11.53 -2.48 -0.43
N PHE A 286 -10.34 -2.57 -0.99
CA PHE A 286 -9.58 -3.81 -1.07
C PHE A 286 -9.09 -4.20 0.33
N ARG A 287 -9.29 -5.46 0.67
CA ARG A 287 -8.71 -6.05 1.87
C ARG A 287 -7.28 -6.47 1.56
N PHE A 288 -6.36 -6.29 2.50
CA PHE A 288 -4.98 -6.75 2.36
C PHE A 288 -4.46 -7.25 3.71
N TYR A 289 -3.50 -8.16 3.69
CA TYR A 289 -2.84 -8.63 4.89
C TYR A 289 -1.62 -7.76 5.20
N ASP A 290 -1.62 -7.09 6.35
CA ASP A 290 -0.47 -6.34 6.84
C ASP A 290 0.40 -7.26 7.71
N SER A 291 1.56 -7.64 7.17
CA SER A 291 2.53 -8.52 7.84
C SER A 291 3.16 -7.91 9.10
N VAL A 292 3.21 -6.58 9.22
CA VAL A 292 3.79 -5.89 10.39
C VAL A 292 2.83 -5.92 11.58
N THR A 293 1.54 -5.78 11.31
CA THR A 293 0.50 -5.79 12.36
C THR A 293 -0.22 -7.13 12.51
N GLU A 294 0.09 -8.08 11.63
CA GLU A 294 -0.53 -9.40 11.50
C GLU A 294 -2.06 -9.34 11.40
N LYS A 295 -2.57 -8.36 10.62
CA LYS A 295 -4.02 -8.11 10.51
C LYS A 295 -4.43 -7.85 9.08
N VAL A 296 -5.65 -8.28 8.76
CA VAL A 296 -6.33 -7.84 7.55
C VAL A 296 -6.81 -6.40 7.73
N LYS A 297 -6.38 -5.53 6.83
CA LYS A 297 -6.72 -4.11 6.77
C LYS A 297 -7.43 -3.80 5.45
N MET A 298 -7.81 -2.54 5.28
CA MET A 298 -8.50 -2.05 4.09
C MET A 298 -7.73 -0.89 3.47
N MET A 299 -7.66 -0.87 2.15
CA MET A 299 -7.13 0.23 1.35
C MET A 299 -7.96 0.41 0.08
N GLY A 300 -7.76 1.50 -0.64
CA GLY A 300 -8.40 1.70 -1.93
C GLY A 300 -8.87 3.12 -2.16
N GLU A 301 -9.58 3.28 -3.26
CA GLU A 301 -10.13 4.56 -3.67
C GLU A 301 -11.44 4.84 -2.95
N TYR A 302 -11.59 6.05 -2.45
CA TYR A 302 -12.83 6.56 -1.89
C TYR A 302 -13.41 7.54 -2.92
N GLY A 303 -14.23 6.96 -3.80
CA GLY A 303 -14.74 7.53 -5.04
C GLY A 303 -16.00 8.35 -4.80
N GLY A 304 -15.95 9.61 -5.22
CA GLY A 304 -16.97 10.63 -5.04
C GLY A 304 -16.37 11.98 -5.39
N VAL A 305 -16.82 13.06 -4.74
CA VAL A 305 -16.23 14.40 -4.90
C VAL A 305 -14.77 14.44 -4.40
N ASP A 306 -14.38 13.47 -3.55
CA ASP A 306 -13.17 13.53 -2.75
C ASP A 306 -11.88 13.06 -3.43
N ASN A 307 -11.99 12.19 -4.44
CA ASN A 307 -10.84 11.59 -5.15
C ASN A 307 -9.66 11.30 -4.21
N LEU A 308 -9.95 10.59 -3.12
CA LEU A 308 -9.00 10.23 -2.08
C LEU A 308 -8.60 8.77 -2.24
N ILE A 309 -7.31 8.47 -2.11
CA ILE A 309 -6.79 7.10 -2.09
C ILE A 309 -6.26 6.84 -0.69
N SER A 310 -6.78 5.82 -0.02
CA SER A 310 -6.22 5.32 1.24
C SER A 310 -5.27 4.18 0.92
N LEU A 311 -4.02 4.30 1.35
CA LEU A 311 -2.99 3.27 1.27
C LEU A 311 -2.58 2.86 2.70
N ASN A 312 -1.77 1.81 2.84
CA ASN A 312 -1.27 1.44 4.16
C ASN A 312 -0.48 2.59 4.78
N SER A 313 -0.96 3.12 5.91
CA SER A 313 -0.36 4.23 6.66
C SER A 313 -0.22 5.57 5.90
N ARG A 314 -0.95 5.76 4.78
CA ARG A 314 -0.86 6.96 3.95
C ARG A 314 -2.21 7.30 3.29
N LEU A 315 -2.49 8.58 3.13
CA LEU A 315 -3.59 9.08 2.32
C LEU A 315 -3.05 9.92 1.16
N LEU A 316 -3.64 9.78 -0.03
CA LEU A 316 -3.35 10.59 -1.21
C LEU A 316 -4.60 11.36 -1.63
N PHE A 317 -4.45 12.65 -1.85
CA PHE A 317 -5.50 13.56 -2.33
C PHE A 317 -5.22 13.92 -3.77
N ALA A 318 -6.14 13.58 -4.67
CA ALA A 318 -6.05 13.87 -6.10
C ALA A 318 -6.98 15.04 -6.55
N SER A 319 -7.83 15.52 -5.65
CA SER A 319 -8.78 16.61 -5.93
C SER A 319 -8.20 17.98 -5.56
N ASP A 320 -8.45 18.98 -6.40
CA ASP A 320 -8.06 20.39 -6.18
C ASP A 320 -8.93 21.10 -5.13
N GLN A 321 -10.04 20.48 -4.72
CA GLN A 321 -10.90 21.00 -3.66
C GLN A 321 -10.20 21.02 -2.29
N TYR A 322 -9.21 20.14 -2.11
CA TYR A 322 -8.46 20.04 -0.87
C TYR A 322 -7.22 20.90 -0.95
N LYS A 323 -7.07 21.75 0.07
CA LYS A 323 -5.91 22.64 0.20
C LYS A 323 -5.44 22.69 1.65
N THR A 324 -4.17 23.01 1.83
CA THR A 324 -3.65 23.43 3.13
C THR A 324 -4.13 24.84 3.46
N LYS A 325 -3.94 25.28 4.72
CA LYS A 325 -4.29 26.66 5.12
C LYS A 325 -3.52 27.74 4.35
N ASP A 326 -2.34 27.40 3.82
CA ASP A 326 -1.51 28.29 3.00
C ASP A 326 -1.92 28.25 1.50
N GLY A 327 -2.98 27.50 1.19
CA GLY A 327 -3.54 27.37 -0.15
C GLY A 327 -2.76 26.44 -1.06
N VAL A 328 -1.97 25.50 -0.52
CA VAL A 328 -1.27 24.48 -1.30
C VAL A 328 -2.23 23.35 -1.63
N GLY A 329 -2.31 22.95 -2.89
CA GLY A 329 -3.26 21.96 -3.39
C GLY A 329 -2.78 21.30 -4.67
N VAL A 330 -3.54 20.32 -5.14
CA VAL A 330 -3.38 19.72 -6.47
C VAL A 330 -3.49 20.81 -7.55
N GLY A 331 -2.65 20.70 -8.58
CA GLY A 331 -2.59 21.62 -9.72
C GLY A 331 -1.60 22.78 -9.57
N LEU A 332 -1.01 23.00 -8.39
CA LEU A 332 0.01 24.04 -8.23
C LEU A 332 1.35 23.65 -8.84
N THR A 333 2.06 24.62 -9.39
CA THR A 333 3.44 24.46 -9.86
C THR A 333 4.44 24.38 -8.71
N LYS A 334 5.63 23.80 -8.96
CA LYS A 334 6.77 23.82 -8.02
C LYS A 334 7.07 25.23 -7.48
N GLN A 335 7.02 26.26 -8.33
CA GLN A 335 7.28 27.65 -7.94
C GLN A 335 6.21 28.21 -6.99
N GLU A 336 4.93 27.94 -7.26
CA GLU A 336 3.84 28.35 -6.38
C GLU A 336 3.92 27.66 -5.01
N VAL A 337 4.28 26.37 -4.99
CA VAL A 337 4.51 25.62 -3.75
C VAL A 337 5.65 26.27 -2.94
N LEU A 338 6.80 26.55 -3.57
CA LEU A 338 7.93 27.22 -2.91
C LEU A 338 7.53 28.59 -2.34
N SER A 339 6.73 29.37 -3.06
CA SER A 339 6.26 30.67 -2.58
C SER A 339 5.38 30.59 -1.34
N LYS A 340 4.69 29.45 -1.14
CA LYS A 340 3.72 29.25 -0.04
C LYS A 340 4.35 28.55 1.16
N LEU A 341 5.06 27.45 0.93
CA LEU A 341 5.64 26.61 1.99
C LEU A 341 7.13 26.85 2.23
N GLY A 342 7.81 27.46 1.27
CA GLY A 342 9.27 27.50 1.24
C GLY A 342 9.87 26.18 0.77
N LYS A 343 11.19 26.09 0.95
CA LYS A 343 12.00 24.92 0.59
C LYS A 343 11.49 23.65 1.31
N PRO A 344 11.35 22.51 0.62
CA PRO A 344 11.02 21.25 1.27
C PRO A 344 12.21 20.66 2.04
N ASN A 345 11.93 19.76 2.99
CA ASN A 345 12.95 19.01 3.71
C ASN A 345 13.53 17.87 2.87
N LEU A 346 12.75 17.33 1.95
CA LEU A 346 13.14 16.31 1.00
C LEU A 346 12.75 16.79 -0.39
N GLU A 347 13.66 16.75 -1.35
CA GLU A 347 13.41 17.24 -2.71
C GLU A 347 13.95 16.25 -3.74
N THR A 348 13.05 15.76 -4.58
CA THR A 348 13.33 15.02 -5.82
C THR A 348 12.54 15.64 -6.97
N GLU A 349 12.61 15.07 -8.18
CA GLU A 349 11.81 15.57 -9.29
C GLU A 349 10.32 15.28 -9.07
N THR A 350 10.01 14.08 -8.57
CA THR A 350 8.64 13.61 -8.36
C THR A 350 8.12 13.85 -6.95
N GLU A 351 8.94 13.82 -5.90
CA GLU A 351 8.47 13.90 -4.50
C GLU A 351 9.14 15.02 -3.72
N TRP A 352 8.32 15.88 -3.10
CA TRP A 352 8.76 16.83 -2.08
C TRP A 352 8.16 16.47 -0.71
N GLY A 353 9.01 16.38 0.31
CA GLY A 353 8.61 16.07 1.68
C GLY A 353 8.78 17.24 2.63
N TYR A 354 7.77 17.49 3.45
CA TYR A 354 7.77 18.51 4.51
C TYR A 354 7.68 17.88 5.90
N ARG A 355 8.59 18.31 6.76
CA ARG A 355 8.73 17.86 8.13
C ARG A 355 7.80 18.61 9.07
N THR A 356 7.12 17.86 9.92
CA THR A 356 6.36 18.38 11.07
C THR A 356 6.78 17.62 12.33
N GLY A 357 7.28 18.35 13.32
CA GLY A 357 7.93 17.74 14.48
C GLY A 357 9.24 17.05 14.08
N ASP A 358 9.32 15.73 14.31
CA ASP A 358 10.54 14.94 14.08
C ASP A 358 10.52 14.14 12.77
N TYR A 359 9.39 14.15 12.04
CA TYR A 359 9.17 13.29 10.88
C TYR A 359 8.65 14.07 9.68
N ILE A 360 9.00 13.63 8.47
CA ILE A 360 8.34 14.06 7.24
C ILE A 360 6.96 13.40 7.21
N ARG A 361 5.91 14.23 7.15
CA ARG A 361 4.51 13.78 7.29
C ARG A 361 3.59 14.30 6.20
N PHE A 362 4.03 15.32 5.46
CA PHE A 362 3.30 15.88 4.34
C PHE A 362 4.17 15.77 3.10
N TYR A 363 3.63 15.20 2.04
CA TYR A 363 4.35 15.01 0.79
C TYR A 363 3.54 15.60 -0.36
N LEU A 364 4.24 16.12 -1.36
CA LEU A 364 3.69 16.54 -2.63
C LEU A 364 4.33 15.70 -3.70
N TYR A 365 3.49 15.06 -4.52
CA TYR A 365 3.95 14.33 -5.69
C TYR A 365 3.67 15.16 -6.93
N PHE A 366 4.67 15.32 -7.78
CA PHE A 366 4.64 16.12 -9.00
C PHE A 366 4.61 15.23 -10.23
N ASP A 367 3.80 15.65 -11.20
CA ASP A 367 3.83 15.15 -12.57
C ASP A 367 3.87 16.35 -13.51
N ALA A 368 4.73 16.33 -14.52
CA ALA A 368 4.96 17.47 -15.42
C ALA A 368 5.17 18.83 -14.70
N GLY A 369 5.79 18.83 -13.51
CA GLY A 369 6.08 20.04 -12.72
C GLY A 369 4.89 20.64 -11.95
N VAL A 370 3.73 19.97 -11.96
CA VAL A 370 2.54 20.36 -11.18
C VAL A 370 2.21 19.31 -10.11
N VAL A 371 1.67 19.75 -8.97
CA VAL A 371 1.24 18.86 -7.89
C VAL A 371 0.12 17.97 -8.42
N LYS A 372 0.39 16.68 -8.50
CA LYS A 372 -0.58 15.65 -8.87
C LYS A 372 -1.28 15.07 -7.64
N TYR A 373 -0.53 14.82 -6.58
CA TYR A 373 -1.07 14.33 -5.31
C TYR A 373 -0.52 15.14 -4.14
N MET A 374 -1.38 15.46 -3.18
CA MET A 374 -0.93 15.74 -1.82
C MET A 374 -1.01 14.46 -1.00
N SER A 375 -0.12 14.29 -0.03
CA SER A 375 -0.15 13.12 0.84
C SER A 375 0.11 13.48 2.30
N ILE A 376 -0.60 12.79 3.19
CA ILE A 376 -0.32 12.77 4.62
C ILE A 376 -0.13 11.33 5.09
N THR A 377 0.80 11.13 6.01
CA THR A 377 1.10 9.81 6.57
C THR A 377 0.64 9.68 8.02
N MET A 378 0.43 8.44 8.44
CA MET A 378 0.06 8.12 9.82
C MET A 378 1.07 8.70 10.83
N PRO A 379 0.63 9.27 11.95
CA PRO A 379 1.52 9.68 13.03
C PRO A 379 2.25 8.45 13.62
N ALA A 380 3.59 8.51 13.68
CA ALA A 380 4.42 7.54 14.40
C ALA A 380 4.16 7.54 15.92
#